data_AF-A0AAE8IS44-F1
#
_entry.id   AF-A0AAE8IS44-F1
#
_cell.length_a   1.000
_cell.length_b   1.000
_cell.length_c   1.000
_cell.angle_alpha   90.00
_cell.angle_beta   90.00
_cell.angle_gamma   90.00
#
_symmetry.space_group_name_H-M   'P 1'
#
loop_
_entity.id
_entity.type
_entity.pdbx_description
1 polymer ?
#
loop_
_entity_poly.entity_id
_entity_poly.type
_entity_poly.pdbx_seq_one_letter_code
_entity_poly.pdbx_strand_id
1 'polypeptide(L)' 'MNEILFLVEPDPEGGYTAQAMQEAIFTQADDLLTLKQEIKDAVHCHFPDANQRPKIIRLHIVQEEVFAS' A
#
# COMPACT_ATOMS: atom_id res chain seq x y z
N MET A 1 -15.86 -8.44 -8.36
CA MET A 1 -15.20 -8.60 -7.04
C MET A 1 -13.99 -7.68 -7.12
N ASN A 2 -13.99 -6.59 -6.35
CA ASN A 2 -13.05 -5.48 -6.58
C ASN A 2 -11.78 -5.69 -5.74
N GLU A 3 -10.64 -5.53 -6.38
CA GLU A 3 -9.32 -5.54 -5.76
C GLU A 3 -8.68 -4.15 -5.86
N ILE A 4 -7.82 -3.82 -4.90
CA ILE A 4 -6.95 -2.64 -4.94
C ILE A 4 -5.49 -3.07 -4.86
N LEU A 5 -4.66 -2.51 -5.72
CA LEU A 5 -3.23 -2.81 -5.79
C LEU A 5 -2.45 -1.67 -5.16
N PHE A 6 -1.58 -2.01 -4.21
CA PHE A 6 -0.59 -1.09 -3.65
C PHE A 6 0.80 -1.47 -4.16
N LEU A 7 1.54 -0.50 -4.67
CA LEU A 7 2.99 -0.59 -4.80
C LEU A 7 3.60 -0.30 -3.43
N VAL A 8 4.51 -1.16 -2.97
CA VAL A 8 5.18 -1.01 -1.68
C VAL A 8 6.69 -0.97 -1.93
N GLU A 9 7.32 0.08 -1.40
CA GLU A 9 8.74 0.35 -1.59
C GLU A 9 9.41 0.60 -0.23
N PRO A 10 10.69 0.21 -0.06
CA PRO A 10 11.45 0.61 1.11
C PRO A 10 11.64 2.13 1.12
N ASP A 11 11.43 2.76 2.28
CA ASP A 11 11.68 4.19 2.42
C ASP A 11 13.19 4.46 2.65
N PRO A 12 13.79 5.47 2.00
CA PRO A 12 15.21 5.83 2.20
C PRO A 12 15.59 6.15 3.65
N GLU A 13 14.65 6.65 4.46
CA GLU A 13 14.85 6.98 5.88
C GLU A 13 14.54 5.78 6.79
N GLY A 14 14.09 4.65 6.22
CA GLY A 14 13.75 3.41 6.91
C GLY A 14 12.25 3.13 6.94
N GLY A 15 11.89 1.85 7.00
CA GLY A 15 10.51 1.40 6.91
C GLY A 15 10.05 1.23 5.46
N TYR A 16 8.75 1.47 5.23
CA TYR A 16 8.08 1.22 3.96
C TYR A 16 7.07 2.30 3.64
N THR A 17 6.98 2.64 2.36
CA THR A 17 5.88 3.41 1.80
C THR A 17 4.97 2.50 0.97
N ALA A 18 3.69 2.85 0.88
CA ALA A 18 2.74 2.17 0.02
C ALA A 18 1.80 3.17 -0.67
N GLN A 19 1.66 3.01 -1.97
CA GLN A 19 0.80 3.84 -2.82
C GLN A 19 -0.20 2.96 -3.58
N ALA A 20 -1.49 3.29 -3.51
CA ALA A 20 -2.50 2.66 -4.35
C ALA A 20 -2.33 3.08 -5.82
N MET A 21 -2.43 2.11 -6.73
CA MET A 21 -2.24 2.36 -8.17
C MET A 21 -3.48 3.00 -8.83
N GLN A 22 -4.67 2.72 -8.32
CA GLN A 22 -5.94 3.21 -8.89
C GLN A 22 -6.58 4.34 -8.07
N GLU A 23 -6.08 4.61 -6.86
CA GLU A 23 -6.70 5.51 -5.89
C GLU A 23 -5.65 6.43 -5.30
N ALA A 24 -6.05 7.63 -4.87
CA ALA A 24 -5.17 8.58 -4.20
C ALA A 24 -4.97 8.22 -2.71
N ILE A 25 -4.53 6.98 -2.44
CA ILE A 25 -4.27 6.48 -1.08
C ILE A 25 -2.77 6.26 -0.92
N PHE A 26 -2.20 6.89 0.10
CA PHE A 26 -0.78 6.82 0.44
C PHE A 26 -0.64 6.53 1.93
N THR A 27 0.26 5.63 2.27
CA THR A 27 0.54 5.23 3.66
C THR A 27 2.02 4.91 3.83
N GLN A 28 2.52 5.04 5.05
CA GLN A 28 3.89 4.69 5.40
C GLN A 28 3.92 4.09 6.80
N ALA A 29 4.90 3.24 7.08
CA ALA A 29 5.15 2.72 8.43
C ALA A 29 6.55 2.12 8.56
N ASP A 30 7.03 2.00 9.80
CA ASP A 30 8.36 1.47 10.13
C ASP A 30 8.54 -0.01 9.78
N ASP A 31 7.43 -0.75 9.68
CA ASP A 31 7.44 -2.19 9.39
C ASP A 31 6.21 -2.63 8.59
N LEU A 32 6.32 -3.77 7.89
CA LEU A 32 5.24 -4.29 7.03
C LEU A 32 3.96 -4.67 7.78
N LEU A 33 4.03 -5.01 9.08
CA LEU A 33 2.86 -5.36 9.86
C LEU A 33 2.06 -4.10 10.19
N THR A 34 2.73 -3.04 10.62
CA THR A 34 2.12 -1.72 10.86
C THR A 34 1.60 -1.13 9.56
N LEU A 35 2.37 -1.20 8.47
CA LEU A 35 1.94 -0.72 7.14
C LEU A 35 0.62 -1.36 6.68
N LYS A 36 0.44 -2.66 6.92
CA LYS A 36 -0.80 -3.36 6.58
C LYS A 36 -2.01 -2.87 7.38
N GLN A 37 -1.82 -2.37 8.60
CA GLN A 37 -2.91 -1.76 9.38
C GLN A 37 -3.23 -0.38 8.83
N GLU A 38 -2.23 0.46 8.61
CA GLU A 38 -2.39 1.80 8.02
C GLU A 38 -3.10 1.74 6.66
N ILE A 39 -2.71 0.79 5.80
CA ILE A 39 -3.39 0.57 4.50
C ILE A 39 -4.86 0.22 4.68
N LYS A 40 -5.21 -0.64 5.63
CA LYS A 40 -6.61 -1.01 5.87
C LYS A 40 -7.41 0.19 6.35
N ASP A 41 -6.87 0.95 7.29
CA ASP A 41 -7.54 2.12 7.84
C ASP A 41 -7.72 3.22 6.79
N ALA A 42 -6.70 3.46 5.96
CA ALA A 42 -6.76 4.39 4.85
C ALA A 42 -7.80 3.96 3.79
N VAL A 43 -7.85 2.68 3.43
CA VAL A 43 -8.88 2.12 2.54
C VAL A 43 -10.27 2.25 3.15
N HIS A 44 -10.42 2.04 4.46
CA HIS A 44 -11.70 2.22 5.15
C HIS A 44 -12.17 3.67 5.16
N CYS A 45 -11.24 4.62 5.34
CA CYS A 45 -11.50 6.05 5.31
C CYS A 45 -11.89 6.53 3.89
N HIS A 46 -11.16 6.07 2.87
CA HIS A 46 -11.39 6.43 1.47
C HIS A 46 -12.69 5.86 0.91
N PHE A 47 -13.09 4.65 1.35
CA PHE A 47 -14.34 3.99 0.97
C PHE A 47 -15.30 3.89 2.18
N PRO A 48 -16.05 4.96 2.51
CA PRO A 48 -17.00 4.96 3.61
C PRO A 48 -18.20 4.03 3.37
N ASP A 49 -18.62 3.88 2.10
CA ASP A 49 -19.63 2.88 1.70
C ASP A 49 -18.99 1.49 1.61
N ALA A 50 -19.43 0.58 2.48
CA ALA A 50 -18.94 -0.80 2.53
C ALA A 50 -19.17 -1.58 1.22
N ASN A 51 -20.15 -1.19 0.40
CA ASN A 51 -20.41 -1.84 -0.89
C ASN A 51 -19.37 -1.47 -1.96
N GLN A 52 -18.73 -0.32 -1.83
CA GLN A 52 -17.70 0.17 -2.75
C GLN A 52 -16.29 -0.28 -2.33
N ARG A 53 -16.13 -0.70 -1.08
CA ARG A 53 -14.84 -1.09 -0.53
C ARG A 53 -14.26 -2.32 -1.26
N PRO A 54 -12.98 -2.28 -1.67
CA PRO A 54 -12.32 -3.44 -2.24
C PRO A 54 -12.29 -4.60 -1.23
N LYS A 55 -12.56 -5.81 -1.71
CA LYS A 55 -12.58 -7.02 -0.88
C LYS A 55 -11.20 -7.67 -0.75
N ILE A 56 -10.30 -7.31 -1.65
CA ILE A 56 -8.93 -7.83 -1.72
C ILE A 56 -7.98 -6.64 -1.81
N ILE A 57 -7.01 -6.58 -0.92
CA ILE A 57 -5.89 -5.64 -0.97
C ILE A 57 -4.66 -6.46 -1.36
N ARG A 58 -4.06 -6.12 -2.50
CA ARG A 58 -2.84 -6.77 -3.00
C ARG A 58 -1.66 -5.83 -2.81
N LEU A 59 -0.63 -6.30 -2.12
CA LEU A 59 0.64 -5.59 -1.97
C LEU A 59 1.62 -6.12 -3.01
N HIS A 60 2.13 -5.24 -3.86
CA HIS A 60 3.25 -5.51 -4.75
C HIS A 60 4.50 -4.91 -4.14
N ILE A 61 5.24 -5.75 -3.39
CA ILE A 61 6.46 -5.35 -2.69
C ILE A 61 7.63 -5.60 -3.63
N VAL A 62 8.29 -4.53 -4.05
CA VAL A 62 9.43 -4.59 -4.99
C VAL A 62 10.70 -4.20 -4.26
N GLN A 63 11.77 -4.95 -4.50
CA GLN A 63 13.12 -4.56 -4.15
C GLN A 63 13.85 -4.29 -5.47
N GLU A 64 14.10 -3.01 -5.76
CA GLU A 64 14.84 -2.61 -6.96
C GLU A 64 16.34 -2.63 -6.68
N GLU A 65 17.10 -3.34 -7.51
CA GLU A 65 18.56 -3.37 -7.48
C GLU A 65 19.10 -2.79 -8.78
N VAL A 66 19.97 -1.79 -8.67
CA VAL A 66 20.62 -1.13 -9.82
C VAL A 66 22.12 -1.34 -9.74
N PHE A 67 22.72 -1.85 -10.81
CA PHE A 67 24.17 -2.00 -10.95
C PHE A 67 24.63 -1.51 -12.32
N ALA A 68 25.85 -0.97 -12.39
CA ALA A 68 26.50 -0.61 -13.66
C ALA A 68 27.34 -1.78 -14.19
N SER A 69 27.43 -1.90 -15.51
CA SER A 69 28.28 -2.88 -16.22
C SER A 69 29.72 -2.43 -16.34
#